data_AF-A0A923RFC8-F1
#
_entry.id   AF-A0A923RFC8-F1
#
_cell.length_a   1.000
_cell.length_b   1.000
_cell.length_c   1.000
_cell.angle_alpha   90.00
_cell.angle_beta   90.00
_cell.angle_gamma   90.00
#
_symmetry.space_group_name_H-M   'P 1'
#
loop_
_entity.id
_entity.type
_entity.pdbx_description
1 polymer ?
#
loop_
_entity_poly.entity_id
_entity_poly.type
_entity_poly.pdbx_seq_one_letter_code
_entity_poly.pdbx_strand_id
1 'polypeptide(L)'
;MGKREKFNDFVADAGKNAKNLLNKVVQVADQTDDGKFDLADVAVIAEGVGNAVKKGAQEIKARTDEKSWQLELKSLQPIFPTQVEGAVSLDDADFLMPKFIRIVERDKKRMESPVCQGSIGYVSDSKGLHIVNIFRDSVEPFGLTFYPDCDSEFYYMDPSDRDSYISLDEYFSYLKIARVNELKKIAQNLGAKHFKVTYKEKCISFTEKKVKAKGKAAIATLEREHKSRQEQYTAIDVVAEMTFPGHAPVKPQLKYLQRDKNIQTLIAMRMDEKSPLLKEHFELEMCNSSGMKLDDAVKIDAVLKGLKYSGNADVASEVKNEARRYLEYDIEF
;
A
#
# COMPACT_ATOMS: atom_id res chain seq x y z
N MET A 1 58.25 -17.57 63.57
CA MET A 1 57.90 -18.77 62.79
C MET A 1 56.76 -18.42 61.83
N GLY A 2 56.98 -18.56 60.52
CA GLY A 2 56.00 -18.56 59.38
C GLY A 2 55.09 -17.33 59.20
N LYS A 3 55.45 -16.29 58.42
CA LYS A 3 55.40 -16.08 56.95
C LYS A 3 53.98 -15.90 56.33
N ARG A 4 53.77 -14.67 55.83
CA ARG A 4 53.01 -14.24 54.61
C ARG A 4 51.49 -14.43 54.64
N GLU A 5 50.63 -13.59 54.08
CA GLU A 5 50.72 -12.34 53.31
C GLU A 5 49.28 -11.79 53.25
N LYS A 6 49.13 -10.47 53.14
CA LYS A 6 47.91 -9.86 52.57
C LYS A 6 47.79 -10.33 51.11
N PHE A 7 46.63 -10.82 50.69
CA PHE A 7 45.92 -10.49 49.44
C PHE A 7 44.72 -11.45 49.25
N ASN A 8 43.62 -10.89 48.73
CA ASN A 8 42.38 -11.51 48.26
C ASN A 8 41.39 -11.94 49.36
N ASP A 9 40.14 -11.53 49.39
CA ASP A 9 39.44 -10.47 48.68
C ASP A 9 38.19 -10.17 49.51
N PHE A 10 37.92 -8.88 49.63
CA PHE A 10 36.57 -8.36 49.65
C PHE A 10 35.82 -8.94 48.45
N VAL A 11 35.10 -10.05 48.67
CA VAL A 11 33.97 -10.64 47.92
C VAL A 11 33.85 -12.09 48.41
N ALA A 12 32.83 -12.37 49.24
CA ALA A 12 32.11 -13.67 49.33
C ALA A 12 31.30 -13.81 50.64
N ASP A 13 30.56 -12.79 51.08
CA ASP A 13 29.50 -13.04 52.09
C ASP A 13 28.28 -12.11 51.99
N ALA A 14 27.82 -11.91 50.76
CA ALA A 14 26.50 -11.35 50.44
C ALA A 14 25.73 -12.29 49.48
N GLY A 15 25.90 -13.61 49.64
CA GLY A 15 25.49 -14.60 48.65
C GLY A 15 25.04 -15.95 49.21
N LYS A 16 24.45 -16.00 50.41
CA LYS A 16 23.93 -17.27 50.99
C LYS A 16 22.46 -17.28 51.45
N ASN A 17 21.74 -16.17 51.41
CA ASN A 17 20.28 -16.16 51.62
C ASN A 17 19.43 -16.02 50.34
N ALA A 18 20.06 -16.01 49.16
CA ALA A 18 19.38 -16.00 47.86
C ALA A 18 19.39 -17.37 47.13
N LYS A 19 19.83 -18.45 47.80
CA LYS A 19 19.86 -19.82 47.23
C LYS A 19 18.78 -20.79 47.76
N ASN A 20 17.93 -20.35 48.69
CA ASN A 20 16.80 -21.16 49.19
C ASN A 20 15.42 -20.70 48.70
N LEU A 21 15.35 -19.70 47.83
CA LEU A 21 14.10 -19.23 47.21
C LEU A 21 14.08 -19.34 45.67
N LEU A 22 15.12 -19.92 45.07
CA LEU A 22 15.26 -20.07 43.61
C LEU A 22 15.53 -21.50 43.14
N ASN A 23 15.24 -22.52 43.96
CA ASN A 23 15.37 -23.94 43.59
C ASN A 23 14.17 -24.82 44.01
N LYS A 24 12.95 -24.29 43.87
CA LYS A 24 11.73 -25.11 43.81
C LYS A 24 10.87 -24.69 42.62
N VAL A 25 11.46 -24.85 41.43
CA VAL A 25 10.71 -25.10 40.20
C VAL A 25 11.16 -26.49 39.74
N VAL A 26 10.19 -27.26 39.25
CA VAL A 26 10.29 -28.64 38.73
C VAL A 26 10.16 -29.75 39.78
N GLN A 27 8.93 -29.92 40.28
CA GLN A 27 8.27 -31.22 40.22
C GLN A 27 6.76 -30.96 40.10
N VAL A 28 6.28 -31.07 38.86
CA VAL A 28 4.86 -31.14 38.50
C VAL A 28 4.30 -32.39 39.16
N ALA A 29 3.30 -32.23 40.01
CA ALA A 29 2.36 -33.31 40.30
C ALA A 29 1.03 -32.85 39.72
N ASP A 30 0.79 -33.27 38.48
CA ASP A 30 -0.57 -33.50 38.01
C ASP A 30 -1.18 -34.50 39.02
N GLN A 31 -2.06 -34.02 39.88
CA GLN A 31 -2.65 -34.84 40.95
C GLN A 31 -3.93 -35.56 40.49
N THR A 32 -4.31 -35.43 39.21
CA THR A 32 -5.42 -36.16 38.60
C THR A 32 -5.02 -37.04 37.41
N ASP A 33 -3.77 -36.94 36.96
CA ASP A 33 -3.14 -37.71 35.86
C ASP A 33 -3.91 -37.57 34.53
N ASP A 34 -4.42 -36.37 34.24
CA ASP A 34 -5.19 -36.06 33.02
C ASP A 34 -4.48 -35.10 32.05
N GLY A 35 -3.31 -34.58 32.43
CA GLY A 35 -2.47 -33.73 31.60
C GLY A 35 -3.01 -32.32 31.35
N LYS A 36 -3.99 -31.84 32.13
CA LYS A 36 -4.52 -30.46 32.06
C LYS A 36 -4.46 -29.76 33.42
N PHE A 37 -4.36 -28.43 33.39
CA PHE A 37 -4.34 -27.59 34.59
C PHE A 37 -5.68 -26.85 34.69
N ASP A 38 -6.69 -27.53 35.22
CA ASP A 38 -8.06 -27.01 35.32
C ASP A 38 -8.44 -26.64 36.77
N LEU A 39 -9.50 -25.83 36.92
CA LEU A 39 -10.02 -25.27 38.18
C LEU A 39 -10.36 -26.31 39.27
N ALA A 40 -10.33 -27.60 38.96
CA ALA A 40 -10.52 -28.69 39.91
C ALA A 40 -9.34 -28.84 40.89
N ASP A 41 -8.13 -28.40 40.50
CA ASP A 41 -6.92 -28.54 41.32
C ASP A 41 -6.83 -27.58 42.52
N VAL A 42 -7.79 -26.65 42.65
CA VAL A 42 -7.82 -25.64 43.73
C VAL A 42 -8.88 -25.95 44.80
N ALA A 43 -9.42 -27.18 44.83
CA ALA A 43 -10.50 -27.54 45.76
C ALA A 43 -10.05 -28.09 47.13
N VAL A 44 -8.76 -28.07 47.50
CA VAL A 44 -8.27 -28.75 48.73
C VAL A 44 -7.94 -27.83 49.91
N ILE A 45 -8.24 -26.53 49.87
CA ILE A 45 -8.15 -25.69 51.10
C ILE A 45 -9.44 -24.90 51.29
N ALA A 46 -10.52 -25.63 51.57
CA ALA A 46 -11.78 -25.08 52.05
C ALA A 46 -11.85 -25.24 53.57
N GLU A 47 -11.60 -24.15 54.30
CA GLU A 47 -12.36 -23.80 55.52
C GLU A 47 -12.08 -22.38 56.07
N GLY A 48 -11.12 -21.62 55.53
CA GLY A 48 -10.76 -20.30 56.09
C GLY A 48 -11.01 -19.03 55.26
N VAL A 49 -11.38 -19.12 53.97
CA VAL A 49 -11.15 -17.99 53.03
C VAL A 49 -12.37 -17.67 52.14
N GLY A 50 -13.54 -17.42 52.76
CA GLY A 50 -14.78 -17.13 52.01
C GLY A 50 -14.79 -15.83 51.20
N ASN A 51 -13.95 -14.84 51.55
CA ASN A 51 -13.87 -13.55 50.84
C ASN A 51 -12.65 -13.42 49.91
N ALA A 52 -11.50 -14.03 50.24
CA ALA A 52 -10.32 -13.91 49.38
C ALA A 52 -10.35 -14.88 48.18
N VAL A 53 -11.06 -16.01 48.26
CA VAL A 53 -11.29 -16.90 47.11
C VAL A 53 -12.28 -16.29 46.12
N LYS A 54 -13.31 -15.58 46.59
CA LYS A 54 -14.24 -14.84 45.71
C LYS A 54 -13.57 -13.65 45.02
N LYS A 55 -12.77 -12.86 45.76
CA LYS A 55 -11.95 -11.79 45.15
C LYS A 55 -10.90 -12.35 44.20
N GLY A 56 -10.22 -13.43 44.57
CA GLY A 56 -9.25 -14.10 43.70
C GLY A 56 -9.89 -14.66 42.42
N ALA A 57 -11.07 -15.30 42.51
CA ALA A 57 -11.79 -15.79 41.34
C ALA A 57 -12.32 -14.66 40.45
N GLN A 58 -12.78 -13.55 41.04
CA GLN A 58 -13.21 -12.35 40.30
C GLN A 58 -12.03 -11.62 39.64
N GLU A 59 -10.89 -11.51 40.33
CA GLU A 59 -9.66 -10.92 39.78
C GLU A 59 -9.03 -11.81 38.69
N ILE A 60 -9.06 -13.13 38.85
CA ILE A 60 -8.62 -14.08 37.81
C ILE A 60 -9.57 -14.05 36.62
N LYS A 61 -10.90 -14.01 36.84
CA LYS A 61 -11.89 -13.88 35.76
C LYS A 61 -11.71 -12.54 35.03
N ALA A 62 -11.62 -11.43 35.75
CA ALA A 62 -11.36 -10.11 35.17
C ALA A 62 -10.03 -10.06 34.40
N ARG A 63 -8.96 -10.70 34.90
CA ARG A 63 -7.68 -10.81 34.19
C ARG A 63 -7.74 -11.74 32.98
N THR A 64 -8.57 -12.78 33.01
CA THR A 64 -8.77 -13.70 31.88
C THR A 64 -9.61 -13.05 30.81
N ASP A 65 -10.68 -12.35 31.20
CA ASP A 65 -11.53 -11.54 30.35
C ASP A 65 -10.70 -10.43 29.69
N GLU A 66 -9.88 -9.70 30.46
CA GLU A 66 -8.96 -8.68 29.94
C GLU A 66 -7.90 -9.25 28.98
N LYS A 67 -7.27 -10.38 29.32
CA LYS A 67 -6.32 -11.02 28.39
C LYS A 67 -6.98 -11.50 27.11
N SER A 68 -8.19 -12.05 27.21
CA SER A 68 -8.96 -12.49 26.05
C SER A 68 -9.37 -11.31 25.17
N TRP A 69 -9.78 -10.21 25.78
CA TRP A 69 -10.07 -8.93 25.14
C TRP A 69 -8.85 -8.41 24.37
N GLN A 70 -7.69 -8.35 25.01
CA GLN A 70 -6.45 -7.88 24.38
C GLN A 70 -5.99 -8.78 23.23
N LEU A 71 -6.16 -10.10 23.36
CA LEU A 71 -5.85 -11.06 22.28
C LEU A 71 -6.79 -10.88 21.09
N GLU A 72 -8.08 -10.67 21.35
CA GLU A 72 -9.07 -10.46 20.32
C GLU A 72 -8.88 -9.11 19.62
N LEU A 73 -8.60 -8.04 20.38
CA LEU A 73 -8.26 -6.72 19.87
C LEU A 73 -7.03 -6.78 18.95
N LYS A 74 -5.99 -7.49 19.37
CA LYS A 74 -4.79 -7.73 18.55
C LYS A 74 -5.08 -8.58 17.31
N SER A 75 -6.01 -9.52 17.39
CA SER A 75 -6.38 -10.40 16.27
C SER A 75 -7.30 -9.73 15.25
N LEU A 76 -8.21 -8.85 15.71
CA LEU A 76 -9.22 -8.22 14.86
C LEU A 76 -8.79 -6.85 14.36
N GLN A 77 -7.87 -6.20 15.07
CA GLN A 77 -7.29 -4.88 14.76
C GLN A 77 -8.35 -3.86 14.32
N PRO A 78 -9.41 -3.64 15.13
CA PRO A 78 -10.43 -2.65 14.81
C PRO A 78 -9.84 -1.24 14.77
N ILE A 79 -10.37 -0.43 13.87
CA ILE A 79 -10.10 1.01 13.76
C ILE A 79 -11.27 1.76 14.38
N PHE A 80 -10.98 2.67 15.29
CA PHE A 80 -11.95 3.54 15.92
C PHE A 80 -11.81 4.98 15.44
N PRO A 81 -12.90 5.77 15.42
CA PRO A 81 -12.80 7.18 15.06
C PRO A 81 -11.95 7.95 16.07
N THR A 82 -12.07 7.61 17.36
CA THR A 82 -11.36 8.25 18.47
C THR A 82 -10.46 7.25 19.20
N GLN A 83 -9.55 7.76 20.04
CA GLN A 83 -8.62 6.95 20.82
C GLN A 83 -9.31 5.91 21.71
N VAL A 84 -8.86 4.67 21.58
CA VAL A 84 -9.25 3.52 22.41
C VAL A 84 -7.96 2.79 22.80
N GLU A 85 -7.75 2.56 24.10
CA GLU A 85 -6.52 1.95 24.61
C GLU A 85 -6.29 0.56 23.98
N GLY A 86 -5.11 0.36 23.40
CA GLY A 86 -4.72 -0.90 22.75
C GLY A 86 -5.29 -1.13 21.35
N ALA A 87 -6.10 -0.20 20.83
CA ALA A 87 -6.69 -0.27 19.49
C ALA A 87 -6.06 0.77 18.54
N VAL A 88 -6.38 0.65 17.24
CA VAL A 88 -5.98 1.65 16.24
C VAL A 88 -7.01 2.78 16.25
N SER A 89 -6.57 4.03 16.36
CA SER A 89 -7.43 5.20 16.26
C SER A 89 -7.12 6.00 15.00
N LEU A 90 -8.17 6.48 14.33
CA LEU A 90 -8.07 7.32 13.14
C LEU A 90 -7.43 8.69 13.47
N ASP A 91 -7.70 9.22 14.66
CA ASP A 91 -7.14 10.48 15.17
C ASP A 91 -5.69 10.35 15.66
N ASP A 92 -5.09 9.15 15.61
CA ASP A 92 -3.70 8.98 16.01
C ASP A 92 -2.78 9.66 15.00
N ALA A 93 -1.85 10.48 15.49
CA ALA A 93 -0.92 11.24 14.64
C ALA A 93 -0.03 10.34 13.75
N ASP A 94 0.18 9.08 14.16
CA ASP A 94 0.97 8.08 13.44
C ASP A 94 0.12 7.22 12.49
N PHE A 95 -1.21 7.36 12.50
CA PHE A 95 -2.08 6.64 11.57
C PHE A 95 -1.94 7.24 10.17
N LEU A 96 -1.38 6.46 9.26
CA LEU A 96 -1.20 6.84 7.86
C LEU A 96 -2.08 5.97 6.98
N MET A 97 -2.96 6.61 6.21
CA MET A 97 -3.76 5.91 5.22
C MET A 97 -2.85 5.27 4.15
N PRO A 98 -2.93 3.94 3.94
CA PRO A 98 -2.14 3.27 2.94
C PRO A 98 -2.67 3.60 1.54
N LYS A 99 -1.81 3.53 0.53
CA LYS A 99 -2.23 3.79 -0.86
C LYS A 99 -3.30 2.83 -1.37
N PHE A 100 -3.35 1.61 -0.84
CA PHE A 100 -4.30 0.58 -1.24
C PHE A 100 -5.24 0.29 -0.08
N ILE A 101 -6.53 0.50 -0.30
CA ILE A 101 -7.57 0.36 0.71
C ILE A 101 -8.71 -0.50 0.17
N ARG A 102 -9.56 -0.93 1.09
CA ARG A 102 -10.73 -1.74 0.78
C ARG A 102 -11.97 -1.19 1.47
N ILE A 103 -13.09 -1.13 0.76
CA ILE A 103 -14.42 -0.87 1.34
C ILE A 103 -15.17 -2.20 1.41
N VAL A 104 -15.68 -2.53 2.60
CA VAL A 104 -16.26 -3.86 2.87
C VAL A 104 -17.52 -3.78 3.71
N GLU A 105 -18.38 -4.79 3.58
CA GLU A 105 -19.43 -5.01 4.57
C GLU A 105 -18.85 -5.51 5.89
N ARG A 106 -19.58 -5.27 6.99
CA ARG A 106 -19.23 -5.85 8.29
C ARG A 106 -19.40 -7.36 8.24
N ASP A 107 -18.30 -8.08 8.48
CA ASP A 107 -18.38 -9.53 8.61
C ASP A 107 -18.92 -9.96 9.98
N LYS A 108 -19.48 -11.17 10.04
CA LYS A 108 -20.10 -11.74 11.24
C LYS A 108 -19.15 -11.73 12.45
N LYS A 109 -17.85 -11.99 12.24
CA LYS A 109 -16.85 -12.05 13.31
C LYS A 109 -16.71 -10.68 13.99
N ARG A 110 -16.69 -9.59 13.22
CA ARG A 110 -16.62 -8.22 13.81
C ARG A 110 -17.97 -7.74 14.34
N MET A 111 -19.09 -8.14 13.74
CA MET A 111 -20.42 -7.74 14.25
C MET A 111 -20.72 -8.33 15.63
N GLU A 112 -20.32 -9.59 15.87
CA GLU A 112 -20.61 -10.29 17.12
C GLU A 112 -19.56 -10.05 18.21
N SER A 113 -18.42 -9.45 17.85
CA SER A 113 -17.29 -9.25 18.76
C SER A 113 -17.42 -7.96 19.58
N PRO A 114 -17.42 -8.04 20.92
CA PRO A 114 -17.44 -6.85 21.78
C PRO A 114 -16.27 -5.89 21.54
N VAL A 115 -15.08 -6.39 21.18
CA VAL A 115 -13.90 -5.53 20.92
C VAL A 115 -14.04 -4.68 19.66
N CYS A 116 -14.99 -5.00 18.78
CA CYS A 116 -15.23 -4.27 17.54
C CYS A 116 -16.43 -3.31 17.65
N GLN A 117 -17.10 -3.24 18.79
CA GLN A 117 -18.27 -2.38 18.97
C GLN A 117 -17.89 -0.90 18.79
N GLY A 118 -18.46 -0.23 17.79
CA GLY A 118 -18.14 1.16 17.46
C GLY A 118 -16.94 1.34 16.52
N SER A 119 -16.32 0.24 16.06
CA SER A 119 -15.27 0.32 15.05
C SER A 119 -15.83 0.73 13.69
N ILE A 120 -15.04 1.52 12.96
CA ILE A 120 -15.35 2.06 11.62
C ILE A 120 -14.60 1.30 10.51
N GLY A 121 -13.72 0.39 10.88
CA GLY A 121 -12.98 -0.47 9.99
C GLY A 121 -12.05 -1.40 10.75
N TYR A 122 -11.13 -2.04 10.04
CA TYR A 122 -10.05 -2.82 10.63
C TYR A 122 -8.81 -2.86 9.75
N VAL A 123 -7.67 -3.02 10.40
CA VAL A 123 -6.39 -3.25 9.72
C VAL A 123 -6.21 -4.74 9.42
N SER A 124 -5.60 -5.03 8.28
CA SER A 124 -5.11 -6.38 7.99
C SER A 124 -3.84 -6.34 7.17
N ASP A 125 -2.91 -7.25 7.45
CA ASP A 125 -1.74 -7.48 6.61
C ASP A 125 -1.95 -8.70 5.71
N SER A 126 -1.82 -8.52 4.40
CA SER A 126 -1.92 -9.60 3.41
C SER A 126 -0.84 -9.48 2.37
N LYS A 127 -0.07 -10.56 2.15
CA LYS A 127 1.00 -10.62 1.13
C LYS A 127 1.99 -9.45 1.18
N GLY A 128 2.28 -8.95 2.38
CA GLY A 128 3.21 -7.83 2.59
C GLY A 128 2.64 -6.45 2.24
N LEU A 129 1.32 -6.34 2.10
CA LEU A 129 0.58 -5.07 2.07
C LEU A 129 -0.18 -4.90 3.37
N HIS A 130 -0.02 -3.71 3.96
CA HIS A 130 -0.87 -3.21 5.02
C HIS A 130 -2.15 -2.63 4.39
N ILE A 131 -3.30 -3.13 4.80
CA ILE A 131 -4.59 -2.80 4.20
C ILE A 131 -5.50 -2.25 5.29
N VAL A 132 -6.04 -1.07 5.03
CA VAL A 132 -7.16 -0.52 5.81
C VAL A 132 -8.45 -0.97 5.14
N ASN A 133 -9.25 -1.74 5.88
CA ASN A 133 -10.57 -2.20 5.47
C ASN A 133 -11.61 -1.29 6.14
N ILE A 134 -12.22 -0.41 5.37
CA ILE A 134 -13.24 0.54 5.82
C ILE A 134 -14.60 -0.14 5.73
N PHE A 135 -15.42 -0.05 6.78
CA PHE A 135 -16.78 -0.55 6.68
C PHE A 135 -17.63 0.39 5.81
N ARG A 136 -18.43 -0.18 4.92
CA ARG A 136 -19.27 0.57 3.98
C ARG A 136 -20.23 1.53 4.67
N ASP A 137 -20.73 1.15 5.84
CA ASP A 137 -21.60 1.98 6.68
C ASP A 137 -20.86 3.07 7.48
N SER A 138 -19.53 3.14 7.36
CA SER A 138 -18.65 3.96 8.19
C SER A 138 -17.54 4.64 7.36
N VAL A 139 -17.83 4.98 6.11
CA VAL A 139 -16.87 5.64 5.21
C VAL A 139 -16.68 7.12 5.59
N GLU A 140 -17.75 7.82 5.96
CA GLU A 140 -17.74 9.28 6.22
C GLU A 140 -16.68 9.73 7.23
N PRO A 141 -16.45 9.05 8.39
CA PRO A 141 -15.45 9.46 9.36
C PRO A 141 -14.02 9.56 8.83
N PHE A 142 -13.68 8.81 7.77
CA PHE A 142 -12.35 8.87 7.18
C PHE A 142 -12.07 10.16 6.40
N GLY A 143 -13.10 10.94 6.05
CA GLY A 143 -12.94 12.20 5.31
C GLY A 143 -12.36 12.04 3.91
N LEU A 144 -12.48 10.84 3.32
CA LEU A 144 -11.92 10.51 2.01
C LEU A 144 -12.91 10.76 0.88
N THR A 145 -12.37 11.03 -0.30
CA THR A 145 -13.13 11.12 -1.55
C THR A 145 -12.86 9.91 -2.43
N PHE A 146 -13.89 9.43 -3.12
CA PHE A 146 -13.83 8.22 -3.94
C PHE A 146 -14.31 8.49 -5.35
N TYR A 147 -13.63 7.92 -6.35
CA TYR A 147 -14.04 7.94 -7.75
C TYR A 147 -14.33 6.52 -8.26
N PRO A 148 -15.44 6.32 -9.00
CA PRO A 148 -16.51 7.29 -9.24
C PRO A 148 -17.35 7.59 -7.98
N ASP A 149 -17.41 6.62 -7.08
CA ASP A 149 -18.13 6.62 -5.81
C ASP A 149 -17.48 5.59 -4.86
N CYS A 150 -18.11 5.31 -3.72
CA CYS A 150 -17.67 4.33 -2.72
C CYS A 150 -18.22 2.90 -2.94
N ASP A 151 -18.81 2.57 -4.10
CA ASP A 151 -19.50 1.29 -4.31
C ASP A 151 -18.55 0.12 -4.63
N SER A 152 -17.36 0.41 -5.18
CA SER A 152 -16.34 -0.61 -5.46
C SER A 152 -15.77 -1.19 -4.16
N GLU A 153 -15.08 -2.32 -4.27
CA GLU A 153 -14.43 -2.96 -3.10
C GLU A 153 -13.00 -2.46 -2.92
N PHE A 154 -12.24 -2.27 -4.00
CA PHE A 154 -10.82 -1.96 -3.96
C PHE A 154 -10.52 -0.59 -4.55
N TYR A 155 -9.71 0.19 -3.85
CA TYR A 155 -9.31 1.52 -4.29
C TYR A 155 -7.81 1.73 -4.15
N TYR A 156 -7.28 2.60 -5.01
CA TYR A 156 -5.91 3.06 -4.94
C TYR A 156 -5.86 4.60 -4.92
N MET A 157 -4.99 5.13 -4.07
CA MET A 157 -4.82 6.56 -3.82
C MET A 157 -4.49 7.33 -5.11
N ASP A 158 -5.16 8.46 -5.32
CA ASP A 158 -4.86 9.38 -6.41
C ASP A 158 -3.43 9.93 -6.23
N PRO A 159 -2.56 9.84 -7.26
CA PRO A 159 -1.18 10.31 -7.14
C PRO A 159 -1.05 11.83 -6.93
N SER A 160 -2.12 12.59 -7.19
CA SER A 160 -2.17 14.05 -7.05
C SER A 160 -2.80 14.52 -5.74
N ASP A 161 -3.54 13.67 -5.04
CA ASP A 161 -4.29 14.02 -3.82
C ASP A 161 -4.37 12.82 -2.87
N ARG A 162 -3.85 12.98 -1.66
CA ARG A 162 -3.71 11.87 -0.69
C ARG A 162 -5.03 11.45 -0.04
N ASP A 163 -6.02 12.33 -0.08
CA ASP A 163 -7.34 12.09 0.51
C ASP A 163 -8.36 11.66 -0.56
N SER A 164 -7.89 11.43 -1.78
CA SER A 164 -8.68 10.96 -2.92
C SER A 164 -8.25 9.55 -3.33
N TYR A 165 -9.22 8.71 -3.61
CA TYR A 165 -9.05 7.31 -3.96
C TYR A 165 -9.85 6.98 -5.22
N ILE A 166 -9.21 6.29 -6.16
CA ILE A 166 -9.82 5.89 -7.42
C ILE A 166 -10.04 4.37 -7.37
N SER A 167 -11.24 3.92 -7.76
CA SER A 167 -11.54 2.50 -7.87
C SER A 167 -10.47 1.80 -8.70
N LEU A 168 -9.99 0.65 -8.23
CA LEU A 168 -8.85 -0.03 -8.83
C LEU A 168 -9.11 -0.41 -10.30
N ASP A 169 -10.36 -0.78 -10.62
CA ASP A 169 -10.77 -1.11 -11.99
C ASP A 169 -10.77 0.10 -12.92
N GLU A 170 -10.95 1.32 -12.38
CA GLU A 170 -10.98 2.58 -13.12
C GLU A 170 -9.65 3.36 -13.04
N TYR A 171 -8.65 2.84 -12.32
CA TYR A 171 -7.47 3.61 -11.94
C TYR A 171 -6.71 4.17 -13.15
N PHE A 172 -6.34 3.30 -14.08
CA PHE A 172 -5.55 3.69 -15.25
C PHE A 172 -6.38 4.42 -16.31
N SER A 173 -7.65 4.04 -16.50
CA SER A 173 -8.57 4.72 -17.42
C SER A 173 -8.84 6.15 -16.98
N TYR A 174 -9.15 6.36 -15.69
CA TYR A 174 -9.36 7.66 -15.09
C TYR A 174 -8.14 8.56 -15.26
N LEU A 175 -6.95 8.08 -14.86
CA LEU A 175 -5.72 8.88 -14.95
C LEU A 175 -5.36 9.24 -16.39
N LYS A 176 -5.60 8.34 -17.35
CA LYS A 176 -5.44 8.66 -18.78
C LYS A 176 -6.32 9.83 -19.19
N ILE A 177 -7.60 9.80 -18.85
CA ILE A 177 -8.56 10.86 -19.19
C ILE A 177 -8.20 12.17 -18.47
N ALA A 178 -7.87 12.10 -17.19
CA ALA A 178 -7.53 13.25 -16.38
C ALA A 178 -6.31 14.02 -16.95
N ARG A 179 -5.27 13.30 -17.39
CA ARG A 179 -4.08 13.90 -18.01
C ARG A 179 -4.39 14.54 -19.36
N VAL A 180 -5.16 13.88 -20.22
CA VAL A 180 -5.58 14.45 -21.52
C VAL A 180 -6.40 15.73 -21.30
N ASN A 181 -7.29 15.73 -20.32
CA ASN A 181 -8.07 16.92 -19.95
C ASN A 181 -7.19 18.05 -19.40
N GLU A 182 -6.17 17.72 -18.61
CA GLU A 182 -5.20 18.71 -18.12
C GLU A 182 -4.38 19.31 -19.27
N LEU A 183 -3.90 18.50 -20.22
CA LEU A 183 -3.21 18.99 -21.44
C LEU A 183 -4.10 19.91 -22.26
N LYS A 184 -5.36 19.54 -22.49
CA LYS A 184 -6.35 20.41 -23.14
C LYS A 184 -6.49 21.74 -22.41
N LYS A 185 -6.53 21.73 -21.07
CA LYS A 185 -6.65 22.96 -20.28
C LYS A 185 -5.37 23.80 -20.34
N ILE A 186 -4.20 23.16 -20.37
CA ILE A 186 -2.91 23.84 -20.58
C ILE A 186 -2.90 24.53 -21.94
N ALA A 187 -3.26 23.84 -23.03
CA ALA A 187 -3.35 24.43 -24.38
C ALA A 187 -4.24 25.67 -24.38
N GLN A 188 -5.44 25.54 -23.83
CA GLN A 188 -6.38 26.65 -23.71
C GLN A 188 -5.76 27.81 -22.93
N ASN A 189 -5.28 27.58 -21.71
CA ASN A 189 -4.77 28.64 -20.85
C ASN A 189 -3.57 29.35 -21.48
N LEU A 190 -2.68 28.62 -22.14
CA LEU A 190 -1.52 29.17 -22.84
C LEU A 190 -1.87 29.89 -24.17
N GLY A 191 -3.17 29.94 -24.52
CA GLY A 191 -3.66 30.67 -25.68
C GLY A 191 -3.33 30.01 -27.02
N ALA A 192 -3.22 28.68 -27.05
CA ALA A 192 -3.01 27.92 -28.28
C ALA A 192 -4.12 28.21 -29.30
N LYS A 193 -3.78 28.20 -30.59
CA LYS A 193 -4.73 28.16 -31.70
C LYS A 193 -5.10 26.74 -32.09
N HIS A 194 -4.18 25.78 -31.91
CA HIS A 194 -4.45 24.37 -32.16
C HIS A 194 -3.66 23.52 -31.18
N PHE A 195 -4.25 22.41 -30.78
CA PHE A 195 -3.50 21.35 -30.11
C PHE A 195 -4.02 19.98 -30.53
N LYS A 196 -3.15 18.99 -30.42
CA LYS A 196 -3.46 17.59 -30.63
C LYS A 196 -2.75 16.73 -29.58
N VAL A 197 -3.47 15.78 -29.03
CA VAL A 197 -2.93 14.74 -28.16
C VAL A 197 -3.15 13.40 -28.83
N THR A 198 -2.06 12.69 -29.10
CA THR A 198 -2.08 11.33 -29.67
C THR A 198 -1.56 10.34 -28.64
N TYR A 199 -2.28 9.24 -28.47
CA TYR A 199 -1.87 8.14 -27.62
C TYR A 199 -1.04 7.13 -28.44
N LYS A 200 0.19 6.88 -27.97
CA LYS A 200 1.14 5.95 -28.58
C LYS A 200 1.49 4.81 -27.63
N GLU A 201 1.75 3.64 -28.20
CA GLU A 201 2.31 2.50 -27.48
C GLU A 201 3.62 2.04 -28.13
N LYS A 202 4.60 1.76 -27.29
CA LYS A 202 5.88 1.19 -27.66
C LYS A 202 5.74 -0.32 -27.84
N CYS A 203 5.77 -0.75 -29.09
CA CYS A 203 5.84 -2.16 -29.46
C CYS A 203 7.32 -2.58 -29.51
N ILE A 204 7.71 -3.47 -28.60
CA ILE A 204 9.04 -4.11 -28.65
C ILE A 204 8.91 -5.37 -29.50
N SER A 205 9.33 -5.30 -30.76
CA SER A 205 9.41 -6.48 -31.64
C SER A 205 10.81 -7.09 -31.56
N PHE A 206 10.88 -8.40 -31.32
CA PHE A 206 12.13 -9.16 -31.41
C PHE A 206 12.24 -9.79 -32.79
N THR A 207 13.13 -9.27 -33.64
CA THR A 207 13.50 -9.96 -34.88
C THR A 207 14.66 -10.91 -34.64
N GLU A 208 14.39 -12.22 -34.64
CA GLU A 208 15.42 -13.24 -34.73
C GLU A 208 15.87 -13.39 -36.19
N LYS A 209 17.06 -12.87 -36.53
CA LYS A 209 17.70 -13.20 -37.81
C LYS A 209 18.54 -14.46 -37.64
N LYS A 210 18.02 -15.62 -38.05
CA LYS A 210 18.83 -16.84 -38.23
C LYS A 210 19.67 -16.72 -39.49
N VAL A 211 20.95 -16.35 -39.34
CA VAL A 211 21.93 -16.41 -40.44
C VAL A 211 22.43 -17.85 -40.57
N LYS A 212 21.93 -18.59 -41.57
CA LYS A 212 22.53 -19.89 -41.95
C LYS A 212 23.75 -19.65 -42.83
N ALA A 213 24.93 -19.59 -42.22
CA ALA A 213 26.19 -19.66 -42.97
C ALA A 213 26.41 -21.10 -43.46
N LYS A 214 26.26 -21.35 -44.77
CA LYS A 214 26.67 -22.61 -45.39
C LYS A 214 28.14 -22.50 -45.82
N GLY A 215 29.06 -22.80 -44.90
CA GLY A 215 30.48 -23.03 -45.19
C GLY A 215 30.84 -24.48 -44.87
N LYS A 216 31.34 -25.22 -45.87
CA LYS A 216 31.85 -26.59 -45.69
C LYS A 216 33.21 -26.55 -44.97
N ALA A 217 33.24 -26.87 -43.68
CA ALA A 217 34.32 -27.60 -43.00
C ALA A 217 33.96 -27.75 -41.52
N ALA A 218 34.33 -28.89 -40.95
CA ALA A 218 34.01 -29.32 -39.60
C ALA A 218 34.52 -28.36 -38.50
N ILE A 219 33.81 -28.38 -37.37
CA ILE A 219 34.10 -27.87 -36.01
C ILE A 219 33.06 -26.83 -35.54
N ALA A 220 32.31 -27.23 -34.51
CA ALA A 220 31.46 -26.45 -33.62
C ALA A 220 30.52 -25.43 -34.27
N THR A 221 29.24 -25.79 -34.38
CA THR A 221 28.14 -24.85 -34.63
C THR A 221 28.04 -23.89 -33.44
N LEU A 222 28.72 -22.76 -33.52
CA LEU A 222 28.55 -21.65 -32.59
C LEU A 222 27.36 -20.83 -33.10
N GLU A 223 26.16 -21.18 -32.62
CA GLU A 223 24.98 -20.34 -32.78
C GLU A 223 25.20 -19.05 -32.01
N ARG A 224 25.62 -17.99 -32.70
CA ARG A 224 25.67 -16.66 -32.11
C ARG A 224 24.30 -16.02 -32.29
N GLU A 225 23.45 -16.14 -31.27
CA GLU A 225 22.19 -15.40 -31.18
C GLU A 225 22.50 -13.90 -31.10
N HIS A 226 22.23 -13.16 -32.19
CA HIS A 226 22.25 -11.71 -32.13
C HIS A 226 20.81 -11.20 -32.03
N LYS A 227 20.34 -10.99 -30.79
CA LYS A 227 19.06 -10.31 -30.53
C LYS A 227 19.26 -8.82 -30.76
N SER A 228 18.89 -8.31 -31.93
CA SER A 228 18.77 -6.86 -32.14
C SER A 228 17.41 -6.41 -31.62
N ARG A 229 17.41 -5.61 -30.55
CA ARG A 229 16.20 -4.96 -30.03
C ARG A 229 15.88 -3.77 -30.93
N GLN A 230 14.78 -3.86 -31.68
CA GLN A 230 14.26 -2.73 -32.44
C GLN A 230 13.01 -2.21 -31.72
N GLU A 231 13.08 -0.96 -31.28
CA GLU A 231 11.96 -0.28 -30.62
C GLU A 231 11.11 0.39 -31.71
N GLN A 232 9.85 0.00 -31.83
CA GLN A 232 8.90 0.62 -32.76
C GLN A 232 7.76 1.23 -31.93
N TYR A 233 7.29 2.41 -32.33
CA TYR A 233 6.16 3.07 -31.70
C TYR A 233 4.98 3.01 -32.66
N THR A 234 3.83 2.57 -32.16
CA THR A 234 2.58 2.52 -32.92
C THR A 234 1.65 3.59 -32.35
N ALA A 235 1.25 4.54 -33.19
CA ALA A 235 0.16 5.45 -32.85
C ALA A 235 -1.15 4.66 -32.82
N ILE A 236 -1.84 4.69 -31.68
CA ILE A 236 -3.07 3.92 -31.48
C ILE A 236 -4.28 4.81 -31.75
N ASP A 237 -4.32 6.01 -31.17
CA ASP A 237 -5.53 6.84 -31.20
C ASP A 237 -5.24 8.33 -30.99
N VAL A 238 -6.01 9.20 -31.67
CA VAL A 238 -6.02 10.65 -31.39
C VAL A 238 -7.06 10.89 -30.30
N VAL A 239 -6.59 11.14 -29.08
CA VAL A 239 -7.45 11.18 -27.89
C VAL A 239 -8.01 12.57 -27.59
N ALA A 240 -7.42 13.63 -28.15
CA ALA A 240 -7.98 14.97 -28.14
C ALA A 240 -7.39 15.82 -29.27
N GLU A 241 -8.23 16.62 -29.93
CA GLU A 241 -7.78 17.61 -30.91
C GLU A 241 -8.79 18.77 -30.93
N MET A 242 -8.31 20.01 -30.85
CA MET A 242 -9.18 21.19 -30.94
C MET A 242 -8.47 22.39 -31.58
N THR A 243 -9.28 23.29 -32.13
CA THR A 243 -8.86 24.60 -32.62
C THR A 243 -9.53 25.71 -31.80
N PHE A 244 -8.80 26.77 -31.53
CA PHE A 244 -9.21 27.94 -30.76
C PHE A 244 -8.90 29.23 -31.54
N PRO A 245 -9.55 30.36 -31.22
CA PRO A 245 -9.19 31.65 -31.78
C PRO A 245 -7.79 32.16 -31.33
N GLY A 246 -7.21 31.55 -30.29
CA GLY A 246 -6.00 32.02 -29.63
C GLY A 246 -6.27 33.20 -28.69
N HIS A 247 -5.36 33.44 -27.75
CA HIS A 247 -5.36 34.61 -26.87
C HIS A 247 -4.00 34.80 -26.18
N ALA A 248 -3.84 35.87 -25.41
CA ALA A 248 -2.65 36.07 -24.58
C ALA A 248 -2.52 34.94 -23.52
N PRO A 249 -1.31 34.42 -23.25
CA PRO A 249 -1.14 33.27 -22.37
C PRO A 249 -1.48 33.62 -20.92
N VAL A 250 -2.17 32.69 -20.25
CA VAL A 250 -2.47 32.70 -18.82
C VAL A 250 -1.81 31.48 -18.20
N LYS A 251 -1.08 31.68 -17.10
CA LYS A 251 -0.36 30.59 -16.44
C LYS A 251 -1.35 29.50 -15.95
N PRO A 252 -1.26 28.25 -16.43
CA PRO A 252 -2.15 27.18 -15.99
C PRO A 252 -1.79 26.70 -14.58
N GLN A 253 -2.79 26.18 -13.87
CA GLN A 253 -2.59 25.38 -12.67
C GLN A 253 -2.43 23.91 -13.06
N LEU A 254 -1.41 23.25 -12.51
CA LEU A 254 -1.10 21.85 -12.79
C LEU A 254 -1.52 20.97 -11.61
N LYS A 255 -2.03 19.77 -11.91
CA LYS A 255 -2.41 18.74 -10.94
C LYS A 255 -1.62 17.45 -11.16
N TYR A 256 -1.87 16.72 -12.25
CA TYR A 256 -1.19 15.45 -12.56
C TYR A 256 0.16 15.68 -13.26
N LEU A 257 0.28 16.75 -14.05
CA LEU A 257 1.50 17.07 -14.80
C LEU A 257 2.45 18.03 -14.05
N GLN A 258 2.18 18.30 -12.79
CA GLN A 258 2.95 19.27 -11.98
C GLN A 258 4.43 18.92 -11.85
N ARG A 259 4.82 17.64 -11.96
CA ARG A 259 6.22 17.18 -11.87
C ARG A 259 6.88 16.98 -13.23
N ASP A 260 6.14 17.18 -14.32
CA ASP A 260 6.65 16.99 -15.66
C ASP A 260 7.48 18.21 -16.09
N LYS A 261 8.78 18.01 -16.33
CA LYS A 261 9.71 19.08 -16.68
C LYS A 261 9.46 19.66 -18.07
N ASN A 262 8.97 18.85 -19.01
CA ASN A 262 8.68 19.32 -20.36
C ASN A 262 7.48 20.27 -20.33
N ILE A 263 6.44 19.91 -19.57
CA ILE A 263 5.27 20.79 -19.34
C ILE A 263 5.66 22.08 -18.60
N GLN A 264 6.47 21.99 -17.55
CA GLN A 264 6.96 23.18 -16.86
C GLN A 264 7.76 24.11 -17.78
N THR A 265 8.61 23.53 -18.64
CA THR A 265 9.44 24.29 -19.60
C THR A 265 8.57 24.95 -20.67
N LEU A 266 7.59 24.23 -21.23
CA LEU A 266 6.60 24.77 -22.17
C LEU A 266 5.89 26.00 -21.58
N ILE A 267 5.40 25.88 -20.33
CA ILE A 267 4.74 26.99 -19.65
C ILE A 267 5.71 28.17 -19.49
N ALA A 268 6.94 27.93 -19.01
CA ALA A 268 7.92 28.99 -18.82
C ALA A 268 8.24 29.72 -20.12
N MET A 269 8.50 28.99 -21.21
CA MET A 269 8.81 29.55 -22.53
C MET A 269 7.63 30.32 -23.10
N ARG A 270 6.40 29.80 -22.98
CA ARG A 270 5.21 30.47 -23.52
C ARG A 270 4.84 31.74 -22.76
N MET A 271 5.16 31.80 -21.46
CA MET A 271 4.95 32.98 -20.63
C MET A 271 6.04 34.05 -20.82
N ASP A 272 7.14 33.77 -21.52
CA ASP A 272 8.19 34.76 -21.80
C ASP A 272 7.78 35.67 -22.99
N GLU A 273 7.49 36.93 -22.69
CA GLU A 273 7.10 37.94 -23.67
C GLU A 273 8.23 38.28 -24.67
N LYS A 274 9.48 37.96 -24.34
CA LYS A 274 10.65 38.31 -25.17
C LYS A 274 10.94 37.33 -26.29
N SER A 275 10.41 36.10 -26.18
CA SER A 275 10.67 35.02 -27.14
C SER A 275 9.38 34.26 -27.44
N PRO A 276 8.59 34.69 -28.44
CA PRO A 276 7.29 34.09 -28.72
C PRO A 276 7.45 32.66 -29.24
N LEU A 277 7.07 31.69 -28.41
CA LEU A 277 6.94 30.30 -28.81
C LEU A 277 5.76 30.14 -29.77
N LEU A 278 6.00 29.58 -30.95
CA LEU A 278 4.98 29.43 -32.00
C LEU A 278 4.36 28.04 -32.03
N LYS A 279 5.19 27.01 -31.91
CA LYS A 279 4.77 25.62 -31.94
C LYS A 279 5.72 24.79 -31.11
N GLU A 280 5.20 23.78 -30.43
CA GLU A 280 6.05 22.73 -29.91
C GLU A 280 5.40 21.35 -29.93
N HIS A 281 6.25 20.34 -29.74
CA HIS A 281 5.95 18.93 -29.80
C HIS A 281 6.70 18.21 -28.67
N PHE A 282 5.99 17.44 -27.85
CA PHE A 282 6.60 16.66 -26.77
C PHE A 282 6.00 15.26 -26.67
N GLU A 283 6.79 14.33 -26.16
CA GLU A 283 6.33 13.01 -25.71
C GLU A 283 6.33 12.95 -24.19
N LEU A 284 5.21 12.52 -23.61
CA LEU A 284 4.98 12.43 -22.17
C LEU A 284 4.82 10.96 -21.79
N GLU A 285 5.71 10.45 -20.93
CA GLU A 285 5.65 9.06 -20.48
C GLU A 285 4.54 8.88 -19.43
N MET A 286 3.66 7.89 -19.62
CA MET A 286 2.50 7.70 -18.75
C MET A 286 2.89 7.15 -17.36
N CYS A 287 3.90 6.27 -17.29
CA CYS A 287 4.31 5.62 -16.04
C CYS A 287 4.81 6.58 -14.95
N ASN A 288 5.31 7.76 -15.32
CA ASN A 288 5.86 8.71 -14.35
C ASN A 288 4.78 9.38 -13.49
N SER A 289 3.51 9.19 -13.83
CA SER A 289 2.40 9.93 -13.25
C SER A 289 1.27 9.06 -12.70
N SER A 290 1.37 7.72 -12.72
CA SER A 290 0.37 6.84 -12.09
C SER A 290 0.62 6.54 -10.63
N GLY A 291 1.79 6.87 -10.09
CA GLY A 291 2.07 6.73 -8.66
C GLY A 291 2.07 5.29 -8.11
N MET A 292 1.83 4.29 -8.96
CA MET A 292 1.84 2.87 -8.64
C MET A 292 3.12 2.23 -9.16
N LYS A 293 3.86 1.59 -8.26
CA LYS A 293 5.08 0.85 -8.62
C LYS A 293 4.73 -0.57 -9.03
N LEU A 294 5.55 -1.17 -9.89
CA LEU A 294 5.37 -2.57 -10.30
C LEU A 294 5.38 -3.54 -9.10
N ASP A 295 6.27 -3.32 -8.13
CA ASP A 295 6.35 -4.14 -6.93
C ASP A 295 5.08 -4.04 -6.07
N ASP A 296 4.47 -2.86 -6.01
CA ASP A 296 3.20 -2.66 -5.30
C ASP A 296 2.07 -3.37 -6.06
N ALA A 297 2.01 -3.24 -7.37
CA ALA A 297 1.02 -3.89 -8.22
C ALA A 297 1.05 -5.42 -8.11
N VAL A 298 2.24 -6.03 -8.11
CA VAL A 298 2.40 -7.48 -7.93
C VAL A 298 1.86 -7.96 -6.57
N LYS A 299 2.05 -7.16 -5.52
CA LYS A 299 1.48 -7.48 -4.21
C LYS A 299 -0.04 -7.33 -4.20
N ILE A 300 -0.57 -6.29 -4.86
CA ILE A 300 -2.01 -6.09 -5.01
C ILE A 300 -2.63 -7.29 -5.72
N ASP A 301 -2.07 -7.74 -6.85
CA ASP A 301 -2.55 -8.93 -7.56
C ASP A 301 -2.55 -10.18 -6.68
N ALA A 302 -1.54 -10.35 -5.83
CA ALA A 302 -1.47 -11.45 -4.89
C ALA A 302 -2.59 -11.39 -3.82
N VAL A 303 -2.94 -10.19 -3.36
CA VAL A 303 -4.07 -9.95 -2.44
C VAL A 303 -5.40 -10.25 -3.15
N LEU A 304 -5.63 -9.66 -4.32
CA LEU A 304 -6.86 -9.85 -5.10
C LEU A 304 -7.11 -11.34 -5.40
N LYS A 305 -6.07 -12.06 -5.82
CA LYS A 305 -6.13 -13.50 -6.05
C LYS A 305 -6.47 -14.28 -4.77
N GLY A 306 -5.90 -13.89 -3.63
CA GLY A 306 -6.19 -14.49 -2.33
C GLY A 306 -7.64 -14.30 -1.90
N LEU A 307 -8.24 -13.17 -2.26
CA LEU A 307 -9.65 -12.83 -2.00
C LEU A 307 -10.61 -13.36 -3.07
N LYS A 308 -10.11 -14.05 -4.10
CA LYS A 308 -10.88 -14.54 -5.25
C LYS A 308 -11.62 -13.41 -5.99
N TYR A 309 -11.04 -12.21 -6.01
CA TYR A 309 -11.55 -11.10 -6.79
C TYR A 309 -11.41 -11.39 -8.29
N SER A 310 -12.48 -11.17 -9.05
CA SER A 310 -12.52 -11.36 -10.50
C SER A 310 -12.70 -10.01 -11.22
N GLY A 311 -11.73 -9.12 -11.04
CA GLY A 311 -11.68 -7.81 -11.71
C GLY A 311 -11.18 -7.90 -13.16
N ASN A 312 -11.23 -6.75 -13.86
CA ASN A 312 -11.12 -6.71 -15.33
C ASN A 312 -9.69 -6.81 -15.88
N ALA A 313 -8.65 -6.70 -15.05
CA ALA A 313 -7.26 -6.92 -15.47
C ALA A 313 -6.30 -7.22 -14.30
N ASP A 314 -5.17 -7.86 -14.61
CA ASP A 314 -3.99 -8.01 -13.74
C ASP A 314 -3.31 -6.64 -13.61
N VAL A 315 -3.21 -6.13 -12.37
CA VAL A 315 -2.77 -4.76 -12.07
C VAL A 315 -1.31 -4.57 -12.48
N ALA A 316 -0.45 -5.57 -12.23
CA ALA A 316 0.95 -5.53 -12.64
C ALA A 316 1.09 -5.48 -14.17
N SER A 317 0.18 -6.10 -14.90
CA SER A 317 0.11 -6.03 -16.36
C SER A 317 -0.28 -4.64 -16.83
N GLU A 318 -1.24 -3.97 -16.20
CA GLU A 318 -1.56 -2.57 -16.52
C GLU A 318 -0.40 -1.62 -16.21
N VAL A 319 0.31 -1.79 -15.09
CA VAL A 319 1.52 -0.99 -14.81
C VAL A 319 2.59 -1.20 -15.89
N LYS A 320 2.81 -2.46 -16.32
CA LYS A 320 3.76 -2.77 -17.41
C LYS A 320 3.32 -2.18 -18.74
N ASN A 321 2.02 -2.20 -19.03
CA ASN A 321 1.46 -1.62 -20.23
C ASN A 321 1.67 -0.09 -20.20
N GLU A 322 1.35 0.57 -19.08
CA GLU A 322 1.51 2.02 -18.90
C GLU A 322 2.96 2.47 -19.09
N ALA A 323 3.94 1.68 -18.64
CA ALA A 323 5.37 1.95 -18.87
C ALA A 323 5.80 1.91 -20.34
N ARG A 324 4.94 1.43 -21.24
CA ARG A 324 5.17 1.43 -22.69
C ARG A 324 4.30 2.47 -23.41
N ARG A 325 3.46 3.20 -22.69
CA ARG A 325 2.47 4.12 -23.26
C ARG A 325 2.94 5.57 -23.07
N TYR A 326 2.71 6.37 -24.10
CA TYR A 326 3.12 7.77 -24.16
C TYR A 326 1.98 8.63 -24.72
N LEU A 327 1.90 9.88 -24.28
CA LEU A 327 1.09 10.91 -24.91
C LEU A 327 2.01 11.79 -25.74
N GLU A 328 1.77 11.83 -27.04
CA GLU A 328 2.34 12.81 -27.94
C GLU A 328 1.47 14.06 -27.88
N TYR A 329 2.08 15.21 -27.61
CA TYR A 329 1.39 16.48 -27.44
C TYR A 329 1.96 17.52 -28.40
N ASP A 330 1.15 17.87 -29.39
CA ASP A 330 1.40 18.95 -30.34
C ASP A 330 0.60 20.18 -29.92
N ILE A 331 1.25 21.35 -29.89
CA ILE A 331 0.61 22.62 -29.56
C ILE A 331 1.12 23.74 -30.49
N GLU A 332 0.21 24.58 -30.98
CA GLU A 332 0.48 25.72 -31.86
C GLU A 332 -0.23 26.97 -31.33
N PHE A 333 0.46 28.12 -31.29
CA PHE A 333 0.04 29.37 -30.63
C PHE A 333 -0.34 30.51 -31.56
#